data_AF-A0A1M5SKT4-F1
#
_entry.id   AF-A0A1M5SKT4-F1
#
_cell.length_a   1.000
_cell.length_b   1.000
_cell.length_c   1.000
_cell.angle_alpha   90.00
_cell.angle_beta   90.00
_cell.angle_gamma   90.00
#
_symmetry.space_group_name_H-M   'P 1'
#
loop_
_entity.id
_entity.type
_entity.pdbx_description
1 polymer ?
#
loop_
_entity_poly.entity_id
_entity_poly.type
_entity_poly.pdbx_seq_one_letter_code
_entity_poly.pdbx_strand_id
1 'polypeptide(L)'
;MSLAKGSFEIQMKPAPAGEGAGRVAVGRMLIDKQYSGDLIGVGQGEMLSAGNPASGSAGYVAIEHVTATLGSGSGSFALQHSGVMHAGDSQLSISIVPGSGTGDLEGIQGTLTIDIIERQHYYALDYVLP
;
A
#
# COMPACT_ATOMS: atom_id res chain seq x y z
N MET A 1 15.93 7.79 -11.94
CA MET A 1 14.67 7.80 -11.16
C MET A 1 13.57 8.24 -12.08
N SER A 2 12.52 7.43 -12.15
CA SER A 2 11.30 7.65 -12.92
C SER A 2 10.15 7.90 -11.96
N LEU A 3 9.17 8.68 -12.40
CA LEU A 3 7.99 9.01 -11.62
C LEU A 3 6.76 8.52 -12.37
N ALA A 4 5.98 7.64 -11.75
CA ALA A 4 4.71 7.16 -12.24
C ALA A 4 3.57 7.71 -11.39
N LYS A 5 2.50 8.19 -12.02
CA LYS A 5 1.35 8.77 -11.33
C LYS A 5 0.04 8.18 -11.83
N GLY A 6 -0.96 8.25 -10.96
CA GLY A 6 -2.30 7.85 -11.31
C GLY A 6 -3.21 7.78 -10.11
N SER A 7 -4.31 7.03 -10.26
CA SER A 7 -5.30 6.82 -9.23
C SER A 7 -5.41 5.34 -8.87
N PHE A 8 -5.98 5.06 -7.70
CA PHE A 8 -6.41 3.72 -7.39
C PHE A 8 -7.76 3.73 -6.68
N GLU A 9 -8.51 2.66 -6.86
CA GLU A 9 -9.65 2.31 -6.02
C GLU A 9 -9.22 1.26 -5.01
N ILE A 10 -9.83 1.25 -3.83
CA ILE A 10 -9.52 0.30 -2.76
C ILE A 10 -10.80 -0.28 -2.17
N GLN A 11 -10.80 -1.60 -1.98
CA GLN A 11 -11.78 -2.34 -1.21
C GLN A 11 -11.06 -3.02 -0.04
N MET A 12 -11.66 -2.94 1.14
CA MET A 12 -11.15 -3.61 2.33
C MET A 12 -12.21 -4.53 2.92
N LYS A 13 -11.81 -5.75 3.26
CA LYS A 13 -12.69 -6.76 3.88
C LYS A 13 -12.11 -7.20 5.21
N PRO A 14 -12.91 -7.22 6.30
CA PRO A 14 -12.45 -7.78 7.56
C PRO A 14 -12.00 -9.23 7.38
N ALA A 15 -10.80 -9.54 7.86
CA ALA A 15 -10.37 -10.93 8.05
C ALA A 15 -10.68 -11.34 9.49
N PRO A 16 -10.79 -12.66 9.79
CA PRO A 16 -11.01 -13.12 11.15
C PRO A 16 -9.96 -12.54 12.11
N ALA A 17 -10.41 -11.94 13.20
CA ALA A 17 -9.53 -11.44 14.24
C ALA A 17 -8.74 -12.61 14.85
N GLY A 18 -7.43 -12.44 15.04
CA GLY A 18 -6.65 -13.40 15.81
C GLY A 18 -7.14 -13.42 17.26
N GLU A 19 -7.23 -14.60 17.87
CA GLU A 19 -7.72 -14.76 19.25
C GLU A 19 -6.97 -13.82 20.21
N GLY A 20 -7.71 -13.00 20.94
CA GLY A 20 -7.17 -11.97 21.84
C GLY A 20 -6.87 -12.54 23.22
N ALA A 21 -5.62 -12.93 23.47
CA ALA A 21 -5.14 -13.30 24.80
C ALA A 21 -4.83 -12.04 25.66
N GLY A 22 -5.85 -11.24 25.99
CA GLY A 22 -5.71 -10.08 26.90
C GLY A 22 -4.85 -8.91 26.38
N ARG A 23 -4.58 -8.87 25.07
CA ARG A 23 -3.80 -7.83 24.38
C ARG A 23 -4.70 -6.75 23.75
N VAL A 24 -4.11 -5.59 23.41
CA VAL A 24 -4.77 -4.57 22.57
C VAL A 24 -5.36 -5.23 21.32
N ALA A 25 -6.60 -4.86 20.98
CA ALA A 25 -7.26 -5.39 19.79
C ALA A 25 -6.49 -5.00 18.53
N VAL A 26 -6.11 -6.01 17.74
CA VAL A 26 -5.50 -5.83 16.42
C VAL A 26 -6.54 -6.20 15.36
N GLY A 27 -6.90 -5.23 14.54
CA GLY A 27 -7.73 -5.43 13.36
C GLY A 27 -6.90 -6.05 12.24
N ARG A 28 -7.53 -6.91 11.43
CA ARG A 28 -6.95 -7.46 10.21
C ARG A 28 -7.91 -7.25 9.04
N MET A 29 -7.40 -6.72 7.94
CA MET A 29 -8.16 -6.46 6.72
C MET A 29 -7.45 -7.07 5.52
N LEU A 30 -8.22 -7.67 4.61
CA LEU A 30 -7.76 -7.97 3.26
C LEU A 30 -7.93 -6.71 2.41
N ILE A 31 -6.91 -6.39 1.61
CA ILE A 31 -6.88 -5.26 0.68
C ILE A 31 -7.02 -5.80 -0.74
N ASP A 32 -7.86 -5.14 -1.54
CA ASP A 32 -7.93 -5.30 -2.98
C ASP A 32 -7.95 -3.89 -3.62
N LYS A 33 -7.00 -3.61 -4.49
CA LYS A 33 -6.83 -2.33 -5.16
C LYS A 33 -6.83 -2.49 -6.66
N GLN A 34 -7.41 -1.51 -7.34
CA GLN A 34 -7.31 -1.36 -8.79
C GLN A 34 -6.52 -0.07 -9.10
N TYR A 35 -5.33 -0.21 -9.70
CA TYR A 35 -4.50 0.90 -10.13
C TYR A 35 -4.81 1.30 -11.58
N SER A 36 -4.79 2.60 -11.84
CA SER A 36 -4.96 3.23 -13.15
C SER A 36 -3.93 4.35 -13.35
N GLY A 37 -3.62 4.70 -14.60
CA GLY A 37 -2.61 5.71 -14.95
C GLY A 37 -1.33 5.07 -15.46
N ASP A 38 -0.16 5.53 -14.99
CA ASP A 38 1.14 5.00 -15.43
C ASP A 38 1.42 3.58 -14.91
N LEU A 39 0.86 3.23 -13.75
CA LEU A 39 0.75 1.87 -13.20
C LEU A 39 -0.68 1.38 -13.43
N ILE A 40 -0.84 0.32 -14.22
CA ILE A 40 -2.13 -0.30 -14.54
C ILE A 40 -2.11 -1.73 -14.05
N GLY A 41 -2.96 -2.07 -13.09
CA GLY A 41 -2.97 -3.42 -12.52
C GLY A 41 -3.72 -3.51 -11.20
N VAL A 42 -3.48 -4.59 -10.46
CA VAL A 42 -4.16 -4.88 -9.20
C VAL A 42 -3.17 -5.01 -8.06
N GLY A 43 -3.57 -4.57 -6.86
CA GLY A 43 -2.82 -4.75 -5.62
C GLY A 43 -3.64 -5.55 -4.61
N GLN A 44 -3.12 -6.68 -4.14
CA GLN A 44 -3.81 -7.53 -3.18
C GLN A 44 -2.92 -7.79 -1.97
N GLY A 45 -3.47 -7.69 -0.77
CA GLY A 45 -2.64 -7.76 0.43
C GLY A 45 -3.41 -7.88 1.73
N GLU A 46 -2.67 -7.76 2.82
CA GLU A 46 -3.21 -7.75 4.17
C GLU A 46 -2.73 -6.52 4.94
N MET A 47 -3.61 -5.98 5.76
CA MET A 47 -3.34 -4.89 6.69
C MET A 47 -3.61 -5.36 8.11
N LEU A 48 -2.70 -5.00 9.02
CA LEU A 48 -2.93 -5.05 10.47
C LEU A 48 -3.04 -3.63 11.00
N SER A 49 -3.99 -3.40 11.91
CA SER A 49 -4.19 -2.09 12.52
C SER A 49 -4.48 -2.18 14.01
N ALA A 50 -4.14 -1.13 14.75
CA ALA A 50 -4.46 -1.01 16.17
C ALA A 50 -4.76 0.46 16.53
N GLY A 51 -5.49 0.66 17.61
CA GLY A 51 -5.91 1.98 18.08
C GLY A 51 -7.28 2.39 17.54
N ASN A 52 -7.53 3.70 17.52
CA ASN A 52 -8.81 4.28 17.12
C ASN A 52 -8.59 5.40 16.09
N PRO A 53 -8.74 5.11 14.78
CA PRO A 53 -8.62 6.12 13.74
C PRO A 53 -9.60 7.29 13.92
N ALA A 54 -10.79 7.04 14.50
CA ALA A 54 -11.79 8.09 14.74
C ALA A 54 -11.36 9.07 15.83
N SER A 55 -10.42 8.70 16.71
CA SER A 55 -9.79 9.63 17.66
C SER A 55 -8.49 10.24 17.14
N GLY A 56 -8.14 10.00 15.87
CA GLY A 56 -6.88 10.45 15.25
C GLY A 56 -5.64 9.78 15.84
N SER A 57 -5.77 8.63 16.49
CA SER A 57 -4.65 7.89 17.10
C SER A 57 -4.74 6.41 16.74
N ALA A 58 -3.97 6.00 15.75
CA ALA A 58 -3.95 4.64 15.24
C ALA A 58 -2.62 4.32 14.55
N GLY A 59 -2.30 3.04 14.47
CA GLY A 59 -1.19 2.54 13.66
C GLY A 59 -1.68 1.45 12.71
N TYR A 60 -1.02 1.34 11.57
CA TYR A 60 -1.20 0.21 10.68
C TYR A 60 0.09 -0.18 9.97
N VAL A 61 0.15 -1.45 9.57
CA VAL A 61 1.14 -1.99 8.64
C VAL A 61 0.41 -2.81 7.59
N ALA A 62 0.94 -2.82 6.37
CA ALA A 62 0.40 -3.67 5.31
C ALA A 62 1.50 -4.15 4.37
N ILE A 63 1.31 -5.32 3.79
CA ILE A 63 2.04 -5.76 2.61
C ILE A 63 1.02 -6.07 1.53
N GLU A 64 1.22 -5.51 0.35
CA GLU A 64 0.44 -5.82 -0.84
C GLU A 64 1.33 -6.29 -1.98
N HIS A 65 0.86 -7.30 -2.70
CA HIS A 65 1.42 -7.77 -3.96
C HIS A 65 0.71 -7.07 -5.10
N VAL A 66 1.49 -6.33 -5.90
CA VAL A 66 1.03 -5.58 -7.07
C VAL A 66 1.39 -6.37 -8.31
N THR A 67 0.40 -6.72 -9.13
CA THR A 67 0.60 -7.27 -10.48
C THR A 67 0.12 -6.24 -11.48
N ALA A 68 1.04 -5.73 -12.30
CA ALA A 68 0.76 -4.55 -13.11
C ALA A 68 1.68 -4.41 -14.32
N THR A 69 1.26 -3.54 -15.23
CA THR A 69 2.11 -2.90 -16.24
C THR A 69 2.53 -1.53 -15.72
N LEU A 70 3.84 -1.24 -15.78
CA LEU A 70 4.45 0.04 -15.42
C LEU A 70 5.34 0.49 -16.58
N GLY A 71 4.97 1.61 -17.23
CA GLY A 71 5.60 2.00 -18.48
C GLY A 71 5.37 0.94 -19.57
N SER A 72 6.44 0.43 -20.20
CA SER A 72 6.35 -0.66 -21.19
C SER A 72 6.51 -2.06 -20.59
N GLY A 73 6.85 -2.18 -19.30
CA GLY A 73 7.16 -3.45 -18.65
C GLY A 73 5.99 -4.03 -17.89
N SER A 74 5.78 -5.34 -17.98
CA SER A 74 4.78 -6.07 -17.18
C SER A 74 5.46 -6.98 -16.16
N GLY A 75 4.90 -7.03 -14.96
CA GLY A 75 5.46 -7.83 -13.89
C GLY A 75 4.69 -7.71 -12.59
N SER A 76 5.37 -8.03 -11.50
CA SER A 76 4.82 -7.83 -10.16
C SER A 76 5.89 -7.36 -9.18
N PHE A 77 5.47 -6.78 -8.07
CA PHE A 77 6.32 -6.43 -6.94
C PHE A 77 5.47 -6.34 -5.67
N ALA A 78 6.10 -6.29 -4.50
CA ALA A 78 5.40 -6.04 -3.24
C ALA A 78 5.65 -4.63 -2.72
N LEU A 79 4.63 -4.00 -2.16
CA LEU A 79 4.74 -2.75 -1.40
C LEU A 79 4.55 -3.04 0.09
N GLN A 80 5.42 -2.46 0.92
CA GLN A 80 5.29 -2.44 2.37
C GLN A 80 4.84 -1.07 2.82
N HIS A 81 3.85 -1.03 3.71
CA HIS A 81 3.27 0.17 4.30
C HIS A 81 3.55 0.21 5.81
N SER A 82 3.88 1.39 6.32
CA SER A 82 3.93 1.69 7.75
C SER A 82 3.31 3.05 8.00
N GLY A 83 2.15 3.07 8.66
CA GLY A 83 1.40 4.29 8.96
C GLY A 83 1.17 4.49 10.45
N VAL A 84 1.36 5.72 10.92
CA VAL A 84 1.05 6.14 12.30
C VAL A 84 0.30 7.46 12.26
N MET A 85 -0.76 7.55 13.06
CA MET A 85 -1.53 8.75 13.32
C MET A 85 -1.45 9.08 14.80
N HIS A 86 -1.16 10.33 15.14
CA HIS A 86 -1.18 10.81 16.52
C HIS A 86 -1.50 12.30 16.58
N ALA A 87 -2.52 12.66 17.36
CA ALA A 87 -2.86 14.06 17.68
C ALA A 87 -3.02 15.00 16.46
N GLY A 88 -3.49 14.49 15.33
CA GLY A 88 -3.65 15.25 14.08
C GLY A 88 -2.45 15.17 13.13
N ASP A 89 -1.32 14.66 13.60
CA ASP A 89 -0.18 14.33 12.74
C ASP A 89 -0.33 12.92 12.16
N SER A 90 0.06 12.76 10.90
CA SER A 90 0.11 11.46 10.24
C SER A 90 1.44 11.28 9.52
N GLN A 91 2.00 10.08 9.65
CA GLN A 91 3.20 9.66 8.94
C GLN A 91 2.89 8.38 8.19
N LEU A 92 3.28 8.32 6.93
CA LEU A 92 3.11 7.16 6.09
C LEU A 92 4.38 6.94 5.27
N SER A 93 4.96 5.76 5.42
CA SER A 93 6.04 5.28 4.56
C SER A 93 5.54 4.09 3.75
N ILE A 94 5.70 4.16 2.43
CA ILE A 94 5.43 3.05 1.52
C ILE A 94 6.65 2.84 0.63
N SER A 95 7.16 1.62 0.63
CA SER A 95 8.35 1.25 -0.14
C SER A 95 8.14 -0.06 -0.89
N ILE A 96 8.72 -0.16 -2.07
CA ILE A 96 8.86 -1.44 -2.76
C ILE A 96 9.75 -2.36 -1.90
N VAL A 97 9.29 -3.58 -1.64
CA VAL A 97 10.06 -4.60 -0.92
C VAL A 97 11.24 -5.03 -1.80
N PRO A 98 12.49 -4.88 -1.33
CA PRO A 98 13.66 -5.25 -2.12
C PRO A 98 13.61 -6.70 -2.61
N GLY A 99 13.91 -6.92 -3.89
CA GLY A 99 13.94 -8.26 -4.49
C GLY A 99 12.56 -8.87 -4.77
N SER A 100 11.46 -8.12 -4.56
CA SER A 100 10.11 -8.62 -4.84
C SER A 100 9.69 -8.51 -6.31
N GLY A 101 10.43 -7.74 -7.10
CA GLY A 101 10.18 -7.52 -8.53
C GLY A 101 10.25 -8.80 -9.36
N THR A 102 9.33 -8.96 -10.31
CA THR A 102 9.30 -10.09 -11.28
C THR A 102 9.02 -9.60 -12.70
N GLY A 103 9.30 -10.45 -13.69
CA GLY A 103 9.07 -10.11 -15.10
C GLY A 103 9.93 -8.92 -15.52
N ASP A 104 9.35 -7.98 -16.26
CA ASP A 104 10.05 -6.76 -16.68
C ASP A 104 10.30 -5.78 -15.50
N LEU A 105 9.77 -6.10 -14.32
CA LEU A 105 9.93 -5.30 -13.10
C LEU A 105 10.95 -5.93 -12.13
N GLU A 106 11.73 -6.92 -12.57
CA GLU A 106 12.80 -7.49 -11.74
C GLU A 106 13.84 -6.41 -11.37
N GLY A 107 14.23 -6.39 -10.09
CA GLY A 107 15.16 -5.39 -9.55
C GLY A 107 14.56 -4.00 -9.28
N ILE A 108 13.25 -3.81 -9.46
CA ILE A 108 12.57 -2.55 -9.16
C ILE A 108 12.76 -2.14 -7.69
N GLN A 109 13.03 -0.85 -7.48
CA GLN A 109 13.16 -0.23 -6.16
C GLN A 109 12.47 1.13 -6.18
N GLY A 110 11.95 1.58 -5.04
CA GLY A 110 11.26 2.86 -4.99
C GLY A 110 10.35 3.04 -3.79
N THR A 111 9.70 4.19 -3.75
CA THR A 111 8.76 4.60 -2.72
C THR A 111 7.48 5.14 -3.35
N LEU A 112 6.36 4.93 -2.67
CA LEU A 112 5.05 5.39 -3.11
C LEU A 112 4.50 6.41 -2.12
N THR A 113 3.94 7.50 -2.61
CA THR A 113 3.14 8.42 -1.81
C THR A 113 1.67 8.31 -2.22
N ILE A 114 0.78 8.59 -1.27
CA ILE A 114 -0.67 8.59 -1.48
C ILE A 114 -1.21 9.96 -1.13
N ASP A 115 -2.01 10.50 -2.03
CA ASP A 115 -2.79 11.71 -1.80
C ASP A 115 -4.28 11.38 -1.92
N ILE A 116 -5.11 12.13 -1.19
CA ILE A 116 -6.57 12.01 -1.25
C ILE A 116 -7.13 13.38 -1.61
N ILE A 117 -7.71 13.50 -2.80
CA ILE A 117 -8.31 14.73 -3.31
C ILE A 117 -9.77 14.43 -3.61
N GLU A 118 -10.70 15.18 -3.00
CA GLU A 118 -12.14 15.01 -3.21
C GLU A 118 -12.63 13.55 -3.03
N ARG A 119 -12.05 12.84 -2.06
CA ARG A 119 -12.31 11.41 -1.74
C ARG A 119 -11.76 10.40 -2.75
N GLN A 120 -11.08 10.83 -3.80
CA GLN A 120 -10.36 9.95 -4.72
C GLN A 120 -8.92 9.76 -4.23
N HIS A 121 -8.45 8.52 -4.28
CA HIS A 121 -7.06 8.19 -3.98
C HIS A 121 -6.18 8.32 -5.23
N TYR A 122 -5.04 8.97 -5.03
CA TYR A 122 -3.98 9.14 -6.01
C TYR A 122 -2.67 8.56 -5.48
N TYR A 123 -1.81 8.13 -6.39
CA TYR A 123 -0.46 7.72 -6.06
C TYR A 123 0.58 8.48 -6.88
N ALA A 124 1.77 8.60 -6.29
CA ALA A 124 2.99 8.90 -7.01
C ALA A 124 4.05 7.86 -6.61
N LEU A 125 4.56 7.12 -7.58
CA LEU A 125 5.59 6.11 -7.40
C LEU A 125 6.91 6.64 -7.97
N ASP A 126 7.85 6.95 -7.07
CA ASP A 126 9.23 7.25 -7.42
C ASP A 126 10.00 5.93 -7.45
N TYR A 127 10.50 5.54 -8.63
CA TYR A 127 11.13 4.23 -8.81
C TYR A 127 12.37 4.26 -9.71
N VAL A 128 13.12 3.17 -9.63
CA VAL A 128 14.20 2.82 -10.55
C VAL A 128 14.04 1.38 -11.00
N LEU A 129 14.38 1.13 -12.27
CA LEU A 129 14.59 -0.19 -12.85
C LEU A 129 16.06 -0.27 -13.31
N PRO A 130 16.70 -1.45 -13.26
CA PRO A 130 18.08 -1.66 -13.73
C PRO A 130 18.31 -1.27 -15.19
#